data_AF-A0A3D8LDW9-F1
#
_entry.id   AF-A0A3D8LDW9-F1
#
_cell.length_a   1.000
_cell.length_b   1.000
_cell.length_c   1.000
_cell.angle_alpha   90.00
_cell.angle_beta   90.00
_cell.angle_gamma   90.00
#
_symmetry.space_group_name_H-M   'P 1'
#
loop_
_entity.id
_entity.type
_entity.pdbx_description
1 polymer ?
#
loop_
_entity_poly.entity_id
_entity_poly.type
_entity_poly.pdbx_seq_one_letter_code
_entity_poly.pdbx_strand_id
1 'polypeptide(L)'
;MLNETVNFTSPIKAHGGMSELADFTDKLNYCDLIVLTWVSRDRIYCRFFLSGIYMDRMYVSDEGILSHLHRLCGVGDEISTSGVAELKQLFVRV
;
A
#
# COMPACT_ATOMS: atom_id res chain seq x y z
N MET A 1 -19.92 -17.39 -45.71
CA MET A 1 -18.68 -17.40 -44.90
C MET A 1 -18.86 -16.35 -43.83
N LEU A 2 -19.00 -16.79 -42.58
CA LEU A 2 -19.36 -15.93 -41.44
C LEU A 2 -18.10 -15.23 -40.91
N ASN A 3 -18.17 -13.90 -40.81
CA ASN A 3 -17.17 -13.08 -40.14
C ASN A 3 -17.52 -13.05 -38.65
N GLU A 4 -16.80 -13.83 -37.83
CA GLU A 4 -16.85 -13.69 -36.38
C GLU A 4 -15.68 -12.82 -35.91
N THR A 5 -15.97 -11.56 -35.64
CA THR A 5 -15.06 -10.64 -34.97
C THR A 5 -14.95 -11.09 -33.51
N VAL A 6 -13.81 -11.67 -33.14
CA VAL A 6 -13.53 -12.08 -31.77
C VAL A 6 -13.30 -10.81 -30.93
N ASN A 7 -14.34 -10.40 -30.19
CA ASN A 7 -14.23 -9.38 -29.15
C ASN A 7 -13.42 -9.95 -27.98
N PHE A 8 -12.14 -9.56 -27.87
CA PHE A 8 -11.37 -9.72 -26.64
C PHE A 8 -11.76 -8.64 -25.62
N THR A 9 -13.02 -8.60 -25.21
CA THR A 9 -13.35 -8.02 -23.92
C THR A 9 -13.02 -9.08 -22.88
N SER A 10 -11.79 -9.04 -22.36
CA SER A 10 -11.52 -9.63 -21.06
C SER A 10 -12.61 -9.13 -20.12
N PRO A 11 -13.31 -9.99 -19.36
CA PRO A 11 -14.16 -9.48 -18.32
C PRO A 11 -13.23 -8.75 -17.37
N ILE A 12 -13.29 -7.42 -17.38
CA ILE A 12 -12.90 -6.64 -16.22
C ILE A 12 -13.86 -7.16 -15.15
N LYS A 13 -13.42 -8.16 -14.39
CA LYS A 13 -13.97 -8.40 -13.07
C LYS A 13 -13.70 -7.08 -12.37
N ALA A 14 -14.75 -6.28 -12.24
CA ALA A 14 -14.90 -5.43 -11.08
C ALA A 14 -14.83 -6.39 -9.88
N HIS A 15 -13.60 -6.68 -9.43
CA HIS A 15 -13.42 -6.88 -8.01
C HIS A 15 -14.03 -5.63 -7.40
N GLY A 16 -14.96 -5.79 -6.46
CA GLY A 16 -15.18 -4.74 -5.48
C GLY A 16 -13.81 -4.51 -4.85
N GLY A 17 -13.06 -3.57 -5.42
CA GLY A 17 -11.66 -3.36 -5.09
C GLY A 17 -11.64 -2.93 -3.65
N MET A 18 -10.94 -3.68 -2.81
CA MET A 18 -10.68 -3.25 -1.46
C MET A 18 -10.13 -1.82 -1.54
N SER A 19 -10.68 -0.89 -0.74
CA SER A 19 -10.21 0.49 -0.77
C SER A 19 -8.72 0.53 -0.48
N GLU A 20 -8.00 1.53 -1.00
CA GLU A 20 -6.55 1.68 -0.76
C GLU A 20 -6.23 1.66 0.74
N LEU A 21 -7.09 2.28 1.56
CA LEU A 21 -7.00 2.21 3.02
C LEU A 21 -7.13 0.78 3.57
N ALA A 22 -8.11 0.01 3.11
CA ALA A 22 -8.28 -1.36 3.59
C ALA A 22 -7.10 -2.26 3.15
N ASP A 23 -6.59 -2.07 1.93
CA ASP A 23 -5.42 -2.79 1.43
C ASP A 23 -4.13 -2.42 2.19
N PHE A 24 -3.95 -1.13 2.49
CA PHE A 24 -2.86 -0.64 3.33
C PHE A 24 -2.94 -1.20 4.75
N THR A 25 -4.14 -1.22 5.34
CA THR A 25 -4.39 -1.71 6.71
C THR A 25 -4.12 -3.21 6.82
N ASP A 26 -4.51 -4.00 5.81
CA ASP A 26 -4.22 -5.43 5.76
C ASP A 26 -2.71 -5.69 5.72
N LYS A 27 -1.98 -5.03 4.83
CA LYS A 27 -0.51 -5.14 4.74
C LYS A 27 0.19 -4.71 6.02
N LEU A 28 -0.31 -3.66 6.66
CA LEU A 28 0.24 -3.13 7.91
C LEU A 28 0.19 -4.15 9.04
N ASN A 29 -0.84 -5.00 9.11
CA ASN A 29 -0.95 -6.04 10.14
C ASN A 29 0.22 -7.03 10.13
N TYR A 30 0.83 -7.26 8.97
CA TYR A 30 1.86 -8.27 8.76
C TYR A 30 3.26 -7.68 8.52
N CYS A 31 3.55 -6.49 9.04
CA CYS A 31 4.87 -5.87 8.94
C CYS A 31 5.36 -5.25 10.25
N ASP A 32 6.67 -5.03 10.35
CA ASP A 32 7.38 -4.30 11.40
C ASP A 32 8.33 -3.22 10.85
N LEU A 33 8.42 -3.09 9.52
CA LEU A 33 9.20 -2.06 8.82
C LEU A 33 8.53 -1.73 7.48
N ILE A 34 8.53 -0.45 7.10
CA ILE A 34 8.11 0.00 5.77
C ILE A 34 9.22 0.83 5.16
N VAL A 35 9.62 0.51 3.93
CA VAL A 35 10.54 1.34 3.14
C VAL A 35 9.73 2.11 2.10
N LEU A 36 9.87 3.43 2.12
CA LEU A 36 9.20 4.37 1.23
C LEU A 36 10.08 4.65 0.02
N THR A 37 9.44 4.88 -1.13
CA THR A 37 10.13 5.39 -2.32
C THR A 37 9.23 6.43 -2.95
N TRP A 38 9.68 7.68 -2.89
CA TRP A 38 8.96 8.84 -3.42
C TRP A 38 8.89 8.76 -4.94
N VAL A 39 7.67 8.66 -5.48
CA VAL A 39 7.44 8.66 -6.93
C VAL A 39 7.07 10.05 -7.41
N SER A 40 6.23 10.73 -6.64
CA SER A 40 5.88 12.14 -6.78
C SER A 40 5.47 12.69 -5.42
N ARG A 41 5.07 13.96 -5.37
CA ARG A 41 4.54 14.57 -4.14
C ARG A 41 3.29 13.86 -3.61
N ASP A 42 2.47 13.34 -4.51
CA ASP A 42 1.16 12.78 -4.20
C ASP A 42 1.13 11.26 -4.36
N ARG A 43 2.30 10.62 -4.50
CA ARG A 43 2.40 9.18 -4.67
C ARG A 43 3.68 8.60 -4.10
N ILE A 44 3.53 7.63 -3.20
CA ILE A 44 4.63 6.88 -2.59
C ILE A 44 4.51 5.41 -2.98
N TYR A 45 5.63 4.77 -3.26
CA TYR A 45 5.73 3.32 -3.36
C TYR A 45 6.20 2.76 -2.01
N CYS A 46 5.34 1.99 -1.34
CA CYS A 46 5.61 1.38 -0.05
C CYS A 46 6.02 -0.09 -0.23
N ARG A 47 7.07 -0.52 0.48
CA ARG A 47 7.49 -1.91 0.60
C ARG A 47 7.45 -2.33 2.06
N PHE A 48 6.74 -3.41 2.36
CA PHE A 48 6.49 -3.89 3.72
C PHE A 48 7.43 -5.05 4.04
N PHE A 49 8.00 -5.04 5.23
CA PHE A 49 8.90 -6.07 5.71
C PHE A 49 8.47 -6.56 7.09
N LEU A 50 8.74 -7.84 7.38
CA LEU A 50 8.57 -8.45 8.69
C LEU A 50 9.86 -9.18 9.06
N SER A 51 10.52 -8.76 10.13
CA SER A 51 11.76 -9.37 10.62
C SER A 51 12.83 -9.50 9.51
N GLY A 52 12.93 -8.45 8.68
CA GLY A 52 13.86 -8.37 7.54
C GLY A 52 13.42 -9.10 6.26
N ILE A 53 12.27 -9.79 6.28
CA ILE A 53 11.72 -10.50 5.11
C ILE A 53 10.77 -9.56 4.37
N TYR A 54 10.95 -9.45 3.05
CA TYR A 54 10.03 -8.72 2.19
C TYR A 54 8.67 -9.44 2.13
N MET A 55 7.60 -8.71 2.44
CA MET A 55 6.23 -9.25 2.49
C MET A 55 5.42 -8.86 1.26
N ASP A 56 5.28 -7.55 1.01
CA ASP A 56 4.50 -7.05 -0.12
C ASP A 56 4.86 -5.59 -0.47
N ARG A 57 4.19 -5.04 -1.49
CA ARG A 57 4.27 -3.64 -1.90
C ARG A 57 2.91 -3.06 -2.25
N MET A 58 2.81 -1.74 -2.20
CA MET A 58 1.72 -1.02 -2.85
C MET A 58 2.12 0.40 -3.22
N TYR A 59 1.40 1.00 -4.18
CA TYR A 59 1.40 2.45 -4.30
C TYR A 59 0.37 3.02 -3.33
N VAL A 60 0.72 4.15 -2.72
CA VAL A 60 -0.15 4.93 -1.84
C VAL A 60 -0.33 6.31 -2.45
N SER A 61 -1.58 6.71 -2.63
CA SER A 61 -2.01 8.03 -3.11
C SER A 61 -3.09 8.69 -2.24
N ASP A 62 -3.74 7.94 -1.34
CA ASP A 62 -4.66 8.48 -0.33
C ASP A 62 -3.96 9.52 0.56
N GLU A 63 -4.48 10.76 0.56
CA GLU A 63 -3.90 11.88 1.29
C GLU A 63 -3.85 11.66 2.81
N GLY A 64 -4.84 10.95 3.35
CA GLY A 64 -4.90 10.58 4.76
C GLY A 64 -3.70 9.73 5.14
N ILE A 65 -3.48 8.64 4.39
CA ILE A 65 -2.32 7.75 4.60
C ILE A 65 -1.01 8.51 4.37
N LEU A 66 -0.88 9.23 3.24
CA LEU A 66 0.33 9.97 2.89
C LEU A 66 0.75 10.95 3.99
N SER A 67 -0.19 11.68 4.59
CA SER A 67 0.12 12.64 5.65
C SER A 67 0.81 11.99 6.87
N HIS A 68 0.38 10.78 7.23
CA HIS A 68 0.99 10.01 8.31
C HIS A 68 2.33 9.40 7.89
N LEU A 69 2.46 8.89 6.66
CA LEU A 69 3.73 8.37 6.14
C LEU A 69 4.81 9.46 6.11
N HIS A 70 4.49 10.66 5.64
CA HIS A 70 5.40 11.82 5.65
C HIS A 70 5.88 12.16 7.06
N ARG A 71 4.98 12.15 8.04
CA ARG A 71 5.30 12.51 9.43
C ARG A 71 6.17 11.46 10.12
N LEU A 72 5.95 10.18 9.81
CA LEU A 72 6.62 9.05 10.47
C LEU A 72 7.89 8.58 9.75
N CYS A 73 8.13 9.09 8.54
CA CYS A 73 9.34 8.82 7.78
C CYS A 73 10.58 9.26 8.58
N GLY A 74 11.43 8.29 8.92
CA GLY A 74 12.70 8.50 9.61
C GLY A 74 13.86 8.79 8.65
N VAL A 75 15.08 8.62 9.15
CA VAL A 75 16.29 8.73 8.34
C VAL A 75 16.32 7.59 7.32
N GLY A 76 16.47 7.92 6.03
CA GLY A 76 16.64 6.93 4.96
C GLY A 76 15.35 6.50 4.24
N ASP A 77 14.26 7.25 4.36
CA ASP A 77 12.96 6.92 3.75
C ASP A 77 12.33 5.63 4.34
N GLU A 78 12.53 5.40 5.64
CA GLU A 78 12.04 4.21 6.34
C GLU A 78 11.09 4.58 7.50
N ILE A 79 10.06 3.76 7.70
CA ILE A 79 9.21 3.77 8.89
C ILE A 79 9.57 2.54 9.73
N SER A 80 10.25 2.79 10.85
CA SER A 80 10.71 1.77 11.78
C SER A 80 9.57 1.06 12.52
N THR A 81 9.91 0.05 13.31
CA THR A 81 8.95 -0.73 14.11
C THR A 81 8.08 0.14 15.03
N SER A 82 8.63 1.21 15.63
CA SER A 82 7.85 2.13 16.45
C SER A 82 6.86 2.95 15.60
N GLY A 83 7.28 3.42 14.42
CA GLY A 83 6.40 4.11 13.48
C GLY A 83 5.29 3.19 12.93
N VAL A 84 5.60 1.94 12.64
CA VAL A 84 4.62 0.93 12.24
C VAL A 84 3.61 0.66 13.36
N ALA A 85 4.06 0.56 14.61
CA ALA A 85 3.17 0.41 15.76
C ALA A 85 2.19 1.60 15.89
N GLU A 86 2.67 2.82 15.64
CA GLU A 86 1.81 4.02 15.63
C GLU A 86 0.81 4.01 14.47
N LEU A 87 1.23 3.63 13.26
CA LEU A 87 0.31 3.44 12.13
C LEU A 87 -0.78 2.41 12.45
N LYS A 88 -0.44 1.31 13.14
CA LYS A 88 -1.42 0.28 13.56
C LYS A 88 -2.45 0.87 14.51
N GLN A 89 -2.03 1.69 15.47
CA GLN A 89 -2.97 2.37 16.38
C GLN A 89 -3.92 3.31 15.63
N LEU A 90 -3.42 4.02 14.61
CA LEU A 90 -4.23 4.97 13.81
C LEU A 90 -5.24 4.27 12.89
N PHE A 91 -4.84 3.20 12.22
CA PHE A 91 -5.63 2.61 11.13
C PHE A 91 -6.28 1.26 11.45
N VAL A 92 -5.67 0.44 12.30
CA VAL A 92 -6.15 -0.91 12.61
C VAL A 92 -7.09 -0.92 13.82
N ARG A 93 -7.02 0.11 14.70
CA ARG A 93 -7.72 0.15 16.00
C ARG A 93 -7.46 -1.13 16.81
N VAL A 94 -6.23 -1.32 17.25
CA VAL A 94 -5.87 -2.39 18.20
C VAL A 94 -6.23 -1.99 19.63
#